data_AF-A0A530GFD5-F1
#
_entry.id   AF-A0A530GFD5-F1
#
_cell.length_a   1.000
_cell.length_b   1.000
_cell.length_c   1.000
_cell.angle_alpha   90.00
_cell.angle_beta   90.00
_cell.angle_gamma   90.00
#
_symmetry.space_group_name_H-M   'P 1'
#
loop_
_entity.id
_entity.type
_entity.pdbx_description
1 polymer ?
#
loop_
_entity_poly.entity_id
_entity_poly.type
_entity_poly.pdbx_seq_one_letter_code
_entity_poly.pdbx_strand_id
1 'polypeptide(L)' 'IESMGGSADFATILADIERRDERDMGRASSPLKPAADAHLLDTSEMAIEAAFLAAMAIVDDVLAKRNKA' A
#
# COMPACT_ATOMS: atom_id res chain seq x y z
N ILE A 1 -6.20 11.10 15.24
CA ILE A 1 -6.23 12.57 15.07
C ILE A 1 -7.21 13.15 16.07
N GLU A 2 -8.48 12.79 15.98
CA GLU A 2 -9.52 13.25 16.91
C GLU A 2 -9.40 12.66 18.32
N SER A 3 -9.08 11.37 18.45
CA SER A 3 -8.78 10.73 19.75
C SER A 3 -7.56 11.28 20.48
N MET A 4 -6.71 12.03 19.77
CA MET A 4 -5.52 12.71 20.30
C MET A 4 -5.74 14.23 20.42
N GLY A 5 -6.97 14.72 20.26
CA GLY A 5 -7.34 16.13 20.39
C GLY A 5 -7.14 17.01 19.14
N GLY A 6 -6.86 16.42 17.97
CA GLY A 6 -6.79 17.12 16.68
C GLY A 6 -8.12 17.15 15.92
N SER A 7 -8.22 17.96 14.86
CA SER A 7 -9.37 17.97 13.94
C SER A 7 -9.03 17.19 12.66
N ALA A 8 -9.94 16.33 12.21
CA ALA A 8 -9.77 15.53 11.00
C ALA A 8 -10.81 15.94 9.93
N ASP A 9 -10.52 17.01 9.19
CA ASP A 9 -11.35 17.38 8.04
C ASP A 9 -11.08 16.44 6.86
N PHE A 10 -12.10 15.71 6.43
CA PHE A 10 -11.98 14.71 5.38
C PHE A 10 -11.47 15.31 4.05
N ALA A 11 -12.04 16.44 3.62
CA ALA A 11 -11.70 17.05 2.34
C ALA A 11 -10.23 17.53 2.32
N THR A 12 -9.78 18.11 3.42
CA THR A 12 -8.38 18.51 3.60
C THR A 12 -7.44 17.31 3.58
N ILE A 13 -7.78 16.23 4.30
CA ILE A 13 -6.97 15.01 4.33
C ILE A 13 -6.88 14.37 2.94
N LEU A 14 -8.00 14.26 2.23
CA LEU A 14 -8.04 13.70 0.88
C LEU A 14 -7.17 14.51 -0.08
N ALA A 15 -7.32 15.84 -0.12
CA ALA A 15 -6.53 16.71 -0.98
C ALA A 15 -5.02 16.65 -0.66
N ASP A 16 -4.67 16.45 0.61
CA ASP A 16 -3.29 16.26 1.03
C ASP A 16 -2.70 14.92 0.59
N ILE A 17 -3.51 13.84 0.59
CA ILE A 17 -3.11 12.52 0.10
C ILE A 17 -2.91 12.57 -1.42
N GLU A 18 -3.88 13.08 -2.17
CA GLU A 18 -3.81 13.19 -3.63
C GLU A 18 -2.57 13.99 -4.08
N ARG A 19 -2.29 15.13 -3.43
CA ARG A 19 -1.09 15.93 -3.71
C ARG A 19 0.21 15.17 -3.46
N ARG A 20 0.24 14.31 -2.43
CA ARG A 20 1.43 13.49 -2.14
C ARG A 20 1.59 12.41 -3.20
N ASP A 21 0.51 11.75 -3.58
CA ASP A 21 0.54 10.69 -4.59
C ASP A 21 0.98 11.22 -5.95
N GLU A 22 0.43 12.34 -6.42
CA GLU A 22 0.85 13.00 -7.67
C GLU A 22 2.34 13.33 -7.68
N ARG A 23 2.82 13.94 -6.60
CA ARG A 23 4.22 14.29 -6.45
C ARG A 23 5.10 13.05 -6.48
N ASP A 24 4.68 11.98 -5.82
CA ASP A 24 5.48 10.75 -5.62
C ASP A 24 5.51 9.88 -6.88
N MET A 25 4.43 9.87 -7.66
CA MET A 25 4.38 9.28 -9.00
C MET A 25 5.23 10.04 -10.02
N GLY A 26 5.32 11.38 -9.89
CA GLY A 26 6.07 12.25 -10.81
C GLY A 26 7.57 12.38 -10.54
N ARG A 27 8.12 11.75 -9.49
CA ARG A 27 9.55 11.90 -9.13
C ARG A 27 10.45 11.25 -10.17
N ALA A 28 11.44 11.99 -10.66
CA ALA A 28 12.44 11.48 -11.61
C ALA A 28 13.35 10.40 -11.02
N SER A 29 13.55 10.41 -9.70
CA SER A 29 14.29 9.39 -8.95
C SER A 29 13.33 8.62 -8.05
N SER A 30 13.41 7.28 -8.08
CA SER A 30 12.56 6.36 -7.32
C SER A 30 11.06 6.68 -7.43
N PRO A 31 10.47 6.65 -8.64
CA PRO A 31 9.05 6.92 -8.83
C PRO A 31 8.20 5.87 -8.10
N LEU A 32 7.02 6.28 -7.63
CA LEU A 32 6.03 5.37 -7.04
C LEU A 32 5.38 4.52 -8.15
N LYS A 33 6.07 3.45 -8.56
CA LYS A 33 5.61 2.49 -9.59
C LYS A 33 5.90 1.06 -9.14
N PRO A 34 4.94 0.12 -9.27
CA PRO A 34 5.20 -1.30 -9.03
C PRO A 34 6.32 -1.84 -9.93
N ALA A 35 7.14 -2.75 -9.39
CA ALA A 35 8.08 -3.52 -10.18
C ALA A 35 7.36 -4.45 -11.16
N ALA A 36 8.05 -4.93 -12.20
CA ALA A 36 7.46 -5.79 -13.23
C ALA A 36 6.97 -7.14 -12.67
N ASP A 37 7.59 -7.61 -11.59
CA ASP A 37 7.30 -8.84 -10.86
C ASP A 37 6.57 -8.59 -9.53
N ALA A 38 6.15 -7.35 -9.27
CA ALA A 38 5.45 -7.02 -8.03
C ALA A 38 4.06 -7.67 -8.01
N HIS A 39 3.71 -8.25 -6.86
CA HIS A 39 2.34 -8.68 -6.57
C HIS A 39 1.50 -7.48 -6.15
N LEU A 40 0.37 -7.24 -6.83
CA LEU A 40 -0.59 -6.22 -6.42
C LEU A 40 -1.51 -6.79 -5.33
N LEU A 41 -1.43 -6.23 -4.13
CA LEU A 41 -2.34 -6.49 -3.03
C LEU A 41 -3.21 -5.24 -2.80
N ASP A 42 -4.43 -5.26 -3.33
CA ASP A 42 -5.41 -4.20 -3.10
C ASP A 42 -6.19 -4.50 -1.81
N THR A 43 -6.08 -3.61 -0.83
CA THR A 43 -6.70 -3.76 0.48
C THR A 43 -7.92 -2.87 0.68
N SER A 44 -8.44 -2.23 -0.37
CA SER A 44 -9.51 -1.23 -0.29
C SER A 44 -10.76 -1.72 0.45
N GLU A 45 -11.08 -3.02 0.33
CA GLU A 45 -12.24 -3.65 0.95
C GLU A 45 -11.86 -4.72 2.00
N MET A 46 -10.60 -4.73 2.45
CA MET A 46 -10.10 -5.75 3.37
C MET A 46 -10.04 -5.25 4.82
N ALA A 47 -10.42 -6.12 5.75
CA ALA A 47 -10.04 -5.94 7.16
C ALA A 47 -8.52 -6.15 7.34
N ILE A 48 -7.98 -5.62 8.44
CA ILE A 48 -6.54 -5.64 8.74
C ILE A 48 -6.01 -7.08 8.73
N GLU A 49 -6.69 -8.00 9.41
CA GLU A 49 -6.29 -9.41 9.49
C GLU A 49 -6.35 -10.10 8.13
N ALA A 50 -7.35 -9.76 7.31
CA ALA A 50 -7.49 -10.32 5.97
C ALA A 50 -6.35 -9.88 5.05
N ALA A 51 -5.98 -8.59 5.09
CA ALA A 51 -4.85 -8.06 4.34
C ALA A 51 -3.53 -8.71 4.77
N PHE A 52 -3.34 -8.91 6.09
CA PHE A 52 -2.16 -9.60 6.62
C PHE A 52 -2.05 -11.04 6.11
N LEU A 53 -3.14 -11.82 6.19
CA LEU A 53 -3.14 -13.21 5.73
C LEU A 53 -2.92 -13.32 4.21
N ALA A 54 -3.49 -12.39 3.43
CA ALA A 54 -3.26 -12.34 1.98
C ALA A 54 -1.80 -12.04 1.64
N ALA A 55 -1.16 -11.10 2.37
CA ALA A 55 0.26 -10.83 2.22
C ALA A 55 1.13 -12.06 2.56
N MET A 56 0.81 -12.76 3.66
CA MET A 56 1.50 -13.99 4.06
C MET A 56 1.42 -15.07 2.98
N ALA A 57 0.23 -15.27 2.40
CA ALA A 57 0.03 -16.27 1.35
C ALA A 57 0.89 -16.00 0.11
N ILE A 58 1.04 -14.72 -0.29
CA ILE A 58 1.92 -14.33 -1.41
C ILE A 58 3.37 -14.70 -1.09
N VAL A 59 3.84 -14.36 0.13
CA VAL A 59 5.22 -14.64 0.54
C VAL A 59 5.50 -16.14 0.59
N ASP A 60 4.59 -16.93 1.17
CA ASP A 60 4.75 -18.37 1.31
C ASP A 60 4.82 -19.07 -0.06
N ASP A 61 3.99 -18.66 -1.02
CA ASP A 61 4.01 -19.20 -2.39
C ASP A 61 5.34 -18.91 -3.10
N VAL A 62 5.85 -17.69 -2.99
CA VAL A 62 7.14 -17.29 -3.57
C VAL A 62 8.29 -18.09 -2.93
N LEU A 63 8.31 -18.24 -1.60
CA LEU A 63 9.33 -19.01 -0.89
C LEU A 63 9.27 -20.51 -1.25
N ALA A 64 8.08 -21.09 -1.38
CA ALA A 64 7.90 -22.48 -1.77
C ALA A 64 8.39 -22.75 -3.19
N LYS A 65 8.14 -21.84 -4.13
CA LYS A 65 8.65 -21.92 -5.51
C LYS A 65 10.17 -21.81 -5.56
N ARG A 66 10.76 -20.90 -4.78
CA ARG A 66 12.22 -20.73 -4.69
C ARG A 66 12.92 -21.99 -4.17
N ASN A 67 12.35 -22.66 -3.18
CA ASN A 67 12.96 -23.86 -2.58
C ASN A 67 12.84 -25.12 -3.46
N LYS A 68 11.99 -25.10 -4.49
CA LYS A 68 11.81 -26.20 -5.46
C LYS A 68 12.68 -26.04 -6.72
N ALA A 69 13.25 -24.86 -6.93
CA ALA A 69 14.18 -24.55 -8.01
C ALA A 69 15.62 -24.85 -7.59
#